data_AF-A0A6N2K7I4-F1
#
_entry.id   AF-A0A6N2K7I4-F1
#
_cell.length_a   1.000
_cell.length_b   1.000
_cell.length_c   1.000
_cell.angle_alpha   90.00
_cell.angle_beta   90.00
_cell.angle_gamma   90.00
#
_symmetry.space_group_name_H-M   'P 1'
#
loop_
_entity.id
_entity.type
_entity.pdbx_description
1 polymer ?
#
loop_
_entity_poly.entity_id
_entity_poly.type
_entity_poly.pdbx_seq_one_letter_code
_entity_poly.pdbx_strand_id
1 'polypeptide(L)'
;MEFAELREAIEKVGLVDAHAHNIVALNSSFSFIKAFTEATGAAALSFAPHSLSFKRNVRETAELYGCENSLKGVEEYRRSAGLESTSLKCFEAARISAILIDDGLKLDKKHDIEWHKSLAPFVGRILRIETFAEEILDSEIPDGWTLDKFTEAFLLIR
;
A
#
# COMPACT_ATOMS: atom_id res chain seq x y z
N MET A 1 13.11 24.94 -22.24
CA MET A 1 13.43 24.76 -20.80
C MET A 1 14.63 23.86 -20.72
N GLU A 2 15.62 24.22 -19.91
CA GLU A 2 16.93 23.55 -19.76
C GLU A 2 16.86 22.04 -19.45
N PHE A 3 15.71 21.53 -19.01
CA PHE A 3 15.51 20.12 -18.67
C PHE A 3 14.36 19.44 -19.42
N ALA A 4 13.98 19.94 -20.60
CA ALA A 4 12.84 19.40 -21.34
C ALA A 4 13.00 17.90 -21.66
N GLU A 5 14.17 17.50 -22.15
CA GLU A 5 14.47 16.08 -22.48
C GLU A 5 14.51 15.21 -21.23
N LEU A 6 15.13 15.68 -20.14
CA LEU A 6 15.17 14.95 -18.87
C LEU A 6 13.76 14.76 -18.29
N ARG A 7 12.94 15.81 -18.33
CA ARG A 7 11.55 15.76 -17.87
C ARG A 7 10.76 14.74 -18.68
N GLU A 8 10.88 14.77 -20.00
CA GLU A 8 10.21 13.81 -20.87
C GLU A 8 10.65 12.38 -20.59
N ALA A 9 11.95 12.15 -20.33
CA ALA A 9 12.47 10.84 -19.94
C ALA A 9 11.89 10.36 -18.61
N ILE A 10 11.83 11.22 -17.59
CA ILE A 10 11.27 10.91 -16.27
C ILE A 10 9.75 10.64 -16.38
N GLU A 11 9.01 11.41 -17.16
CA GLU A 11 7.57 11.20 -17.35
C GLU A 11 7.25 9.92 -18.14
N LYS A 12 8.20 9.40 -18.91
CA LYS A 12 8.03 8.19 -19.75
C LYS A 12 8.63 6.92 -19.15
N VAL A 13 9.54 7.00 -18.19
CA VAL A 13 10.11 5.80 -17.56
C VAL A 13 9.04 5.05 -16.76
N GLY A 14 9.14 3.72 -16.72
CA GLY A 14 8.30 2.91 -15.81
C GLY A 14 8.77 3.07 -14.38
N LEU A 15 7.85 3.21 -13.44
CA LEU A 15 8.14 3.25 -12.01
C LEU A 15 8.39 1.83 -11.49
N VAL A 16 9.40 1.69 -10.64
CA VAL A 16 9.61 0.51 -9.79
C VAL A 16 9.34 0.95 -8.36
N ASP A 17 8.22 0.51 -7.80
CA ASP A 17 7.92 0.75 -6.39
C ASP A 17 8.54 -0.37 -5.56
N ALA A 18 9.66 -0.05 -4.90
CA ALA A 18 10.46 -1.03 -4.17
C ALA A 18 9.90 -1.35 -2.78
N HIS A 19 8.87 -0.67 -2.30
CA HIS A 19 8.26 -0.97 -1.00
C HIS A 19 6.85 -0.39 -0.87
N ALA A 20 5.86 -1.28 -0.96
CA ALA A 20 4.45 -0.98 -0.77
C ALA A 20 3.78 -1.99 0.17
N HIS A 21 2.51 -1.76 0.47
CA HIS A 21 1.65 -2.69 1.22
C HIS A 21 0.42 -3.10 0.41
N ASN A 22 -0.24 -4.17 0.84
CA ASN A 22 -1.43 -4.68 0.19
C ASN A 22 -2.56 -3.64 0.13
N ILE A 23 -3.28 -3.64 -0.98
CA ILE A 23 -4.56 -2.95 -1.12
C ILE A 23 -5.63 -3.72 -0.32
N VAL A 24 -6.51 -2.97 0.34
CA VAL A 24 -7.62 -3.50 1.13
C VAL A 24 -8.96 -3.35 0.41
N ALA A 25 -9.91 -4.22 0.72
CA ALA A 25 -11.28 -4.13 0.22
C ALA A 25 -11.95 -2.80 0.60
N LEU A 26 -12.92 -2.33 -0.20
CA LEU A 26 -13.66 -1.08 0.05
C LEU A 26 -14.47 -1.07 1.36
N ASN A 27 -14.72 -2.25 1.94
CA ASN A 27 -15.38 -2.44 3.22
C ASN A 27 -14.43 -2.86 4.35
N SER A 28 -13.12 -2.66 4.18
CA SER A 28 -12.10 -2.80 5.22
C SER A 28 -12.34 -1.81 6.36
N SER A 29 -11.87 -2.14 7.56
CA SER A 29 -11.83 -1.23 8.70
C SER A 29 -10.78 -0.12 8.52
N PHE A 30 -9.87 -0.27 7.56
CA PHE A 30 -8.95 0.77 7.15
C PHE A 30 -9.69 1.82 6.31
N SER A 31 -10.05 2.94 6.94
CA SER A 31 -10.79 4.02 6.29
C SER A 31 -9.94 4.72 5.22
N PHE A 32 -10.59 5.19 4.16
CA PHE A 32 -9.89 5.77 3.00
C PHE A 32 -9.03 6.99 3.36
N ILE A 33 -9.45 7.82 4.32
CA ILE A 33 -8.65 8.96 4.81
C ILE A 33 -7.27 8.54 5.33
N LYS A 34 -7.12 7.33 5.87
CA LYS A 34 -5.83 6.82 6.36
C LYS A 34 -4.82 6.56 5.24
N ALA A 35 -5.26 6.48 3.98
CA ALA A 35 -4.34 6.43 2.84
C ALA A 35 -3.53 7.73 2.66
N PHE A 36 -3.88 8.80 3.38
CA PHE A 36 -3.24 10.12 3.28
C PHE A 36 -2.56 10.57 4.59
N THR A 37 -2.54 9.71 5.62
CA THR A 37 -2.01 10.07 6.94
C THR A 37 -1.70 8.85 7.80
N GLU A 38 -0.64 8.96 8.61
CA GLU A 38 -0.32 8.02 9.69
C GLU A 38 -1.06 8.35 11.00
N ALA A 39 -1.93 9.36 11.01
CA ALA A 39 -2.65 9.78 12.22
C ALA A 39 -3.57 8.66 12.74
N THR A 40 -3.30 8.22 13.97
CA THR A 40 -4.12 7.22 14.67
C THR A 40 -5.06 7.86 15.68
N GLY A 41 -6.27 7.31 15.80
CA GLY A 41 -7.30 7.81 16.71
C GLY A 41 -8.09 8.98 16.15
N ALA A 42 -9.35 9.12 16.58
CA ALA A 42 -10.29 10.07 16.00
C ALA A 42 -9.84 11.54 16.10
N ALA A 43 -9.20 11.91 17.21
CA ALA A 43 -8.75 13.28 17.44
C ALA A 43 -7.58 13.70 16.54
N ALA A 44 -6.64 12.80 16.24
CA ALA A 44 -5.54 13.12 15.32
C ALA A 44 -6.02 13.08 13.86
N LEU A 45 -6.89 12.13 13.53
CA LEU A 45 -7.42 11.95 12.17
C LEU A 45 -8.21 13.18 11.69
N SER A 46 -8.88 13.90 12.60
CA SER A 46 -9.61 15.14 12.25
C SER A 46 -8.70 16.26 11.75
N PHE A 47 -7.38 16.21 12.04
CA PHE A 47 -6.41 17.19 11.54
C PHE A 47 -5.76 16.80 10.21
N ALA A 48 -5.92 15.55 9.75
CA ALA A 48 -5.35 15.09 8.50
C ALA A 48 -5.69 15.99 7.29
N PRO A 49 -6.94 16.52 7.16
CA PRO A 49 -7.30 17.43 6.07
C PRO A 49 -6.52 18.75 6.02
N HIS A 50 -5.86 19.14 7.11
CA HIS A 50 -5.06 20.36 7.14
C HIS A 50 -3.64 20.16 6.60
N SER A 51 -3.17 18.91 6.50
CA SER A 51 -1.84 18.58 5.97
C SER A 51 -1.71 18.83 4.47
N LEU A 52 -0.49 19.15 4.03
CA LEU A 52 -0.19 19.30 2.60
C LEU A 52 -0.35 17.96 1.85
N SER A 53 0.06 16.86 2.47
CA SER A 53 -0.06 15.51 1.89
C SER A 53 -1.52 15.19 1.55
N PHE A 54 -2.44 15.37 2.50
CA PHE A 54 -3.86 15.13 2.25
C PHE A 54 -4.41 16.01 1.11
N LYS A 55 -4.18 17.33 1.18
CA LYS A 55 -4.73 18.28 0.20
C LYS A 55 -4.24 17.99 -1.21
N ARG A 56 -2.94 17.71 -1.35
CA ARG A 56 -2.32 17.40 -2.63
C ARG A 56 -2.87 16.10 -3.20
N ASN A 57 -2.86 15.02 -2.41
CA ASN A 57 -3.27 13.71 -2.88
C ASN A 57 -4.77 13.65 -3.23
N VAL A 58 -5.64 14.30 -2.45
CA VAL A 58 -7.08 14.36 -2.77
C VAL A 58 -7.30 15.09 -4.10
N ARG A 59 -6.64 16.24 -4.30
CA ARG A 59 -6.74 17.00 -5.55
C ARG A 59 -6.27 16.18 -6.75
N GLU A 60 -5.06 15.62 -6.69
CA GLU A 60 -4.47 14.86 -7.80
C GLU A 60 -5.27 13.59 -8.10
N THR A 61 -5.79 12.92 -7.08
CA THR A 61 -6.67 11.75 -7.27
C THR A 61 -8.01 12.15 -7.87
N ALA A 62 -8.61 13.27 -7.44
CA ALA A 62 -9.87 13.76 -7.99
C ALA A 62 -9.71 14.18 -9.46
N GLU A 63 -8.61 14.84 -9.81
CA GLU A 63 -8.25 15.18 -11.19
C GLU A 63 -8.09 13.91 -12.03
N LEU A 64 -7.38 12.90 -11.54
CA LEU A 64 -7.22 11.61 -12.22
C LEU A 64 -8.59 10.92 -12.44
N TYR A 65 -9.46 10.92 -11.44
CA TYR A 65 -10.77 10.29 -11.51
C TYR A 65 -11.80 11.11 -12.31
N GLY A 66 -11.58 12.41 -12.49
CA GLY A 66 -12.55 13.33 -13.08
C GLY A 66 -13.78 13.54 -12.17
N CYS A 67 -13.58 13.51 -10.86
CA CYS A 67 -14.65 13.65 -9.86
C CYS A 67 -14.53 14.96 -9.08
N GLU A 68 -15.45 15.19 -8.13
CA GLU A 68 -15.36 16.33 -7.23
C GLU A 68 -14.03 16.31 -6.44
N ASN A 69 -13.38 17.47 -6.34
CA ASN A 69 -12.16 17.68 -5.55
C ASN A 69 -12.47 17.74 -4.05
N SER A 70 -12.93 16.61 -3.51
CA SER A 70 -13.22 16.41 -2.11
C SER A 70 -12.91 14.95 -1.74
N LEU A 71 -12.60 14.67 -0.48
CA LEU A 71 -12.38 13.28 -0.02
C LEU A 71 -13.62 12.41 -0.31
N LYS A 72 -14.81 12.98 -0.08
CA LYS A 72 -16.10 12.33 -0.32
C LYS A 72 -16.29 12.00 -1.80
N GLY A 73 -16.02 12.95 -2.70
CA GLY A 73 -16.16 12.74 -4.15
C GLY A 73 -15.24 11.65 -4.67
N VAL A 74 -13.98 11.62 -4.21
CA VAL A 74 -13.03 10.56 -4.53
C VAL A 74 -13.50 9.20 -3.99
N GLU A 75 -14.01 9.16 -2.76
CA GLU A 75 -14.51 7.92 -2.14
C GLU A 75 -15.76 7.38 -2.85
N GLU A 76 -16.70 8.25 -3.21
CA GLU A 76 -17.90 7.90 -3.97
C GLU A 76 -17.55 7.34 -5.36
N TYR A 77 -16.60 7.97 -6.06
CA TYR A 77 -16.09 7.45 -7.33
C TYR A 77 -15.46 6.07 -7.15
N ARG A 78 -14.63 5.87 -6.12
CA ARG A 78 -14.02 4.55 -5.82
C ARG A 78 -15.08 3.48 -5.58
N ARG A 79 -16.16 3.81 -4.87
CA ARG A 79 -17.26 2.88 -4.60
C ARG A 79 -18.04 2.53 -5.86
N SER A 80 -18.29 3.50 -6.74
CA SER A 80 -19.06 3.27 -7.97
C SER A 80 -18.25 2.57 -9.07
N ALA A 81 -16.98 2.95 -9.26
CA ALA A 81 -16.10 2.36 -10.26
C ALA A 81 -15.57 0.98 -9.86
N GLY A 82 -15.48 0.70 -8.55
CA GLY A 82 -14.96 -0.54 -8.01
C GLY A 82 -13.45 -0.53 -7.81
N LEU A 83 -12.98 -1.34 -6.86
CA LEU A 83 -11.61 -1.33 -6.36
C LEU A 83 -10.58 -1.63 -7.46
N GLU A 84 -10.80 -2.68 -8.24
CA GLU A 84 -9.89 -3.11 -9.30
C GLU A 84 -9.72 -2.03 -10.37
N SER A 85 -10.82 -1.50 -10.88
CA SER A 85 -10.82 -0.41 -11.88
C SER A 85 -10.05 0.82 -11.38
N THR A 86 -10.32 1.26 -10.14
CA THR A 86 -9.59 2.41 -9.57
C THR A 86 -8.12 2.12 -9.33
N SER A 87 -7.77 0.88 -8.97
CA SER A 87 -6.38 0.50 -8.73
C SER A 87 -5.60 0.47 -10.03
N LEU A 88 -6.14 -0.18 -11.07
CA LEU A 88 -5.57 -0.17 -12.42
C LEU A 88 -5.36 1.26 -12.94
N LYS A 89 -6.37 2.12 -12.81
CA LYS A 89 -6.27 3.52 -13.24
C LYS A 89 -5.13 4.27 -12.55
N CYS A 90 -4.91 4.05 -11.25
CA CYS A 90 -3.79 4.63 -10.52
C CYS A 90 -2.44 4.03 -10.97
N PHE A 91 -2.35 2.71 -11.12
CA PHE A 91 -1.11 2.01 -11.51
C PHE A 91 -0.67 2.40 -12.92
N GLU A 92 -1.62 2.49 -13.86
CA GLU A 92 -1.38 2.94 -15.23
C GLU A 92 -0.94 4.40 -15.28
N ALA A 93 -1.61 5.29 -14.56
CA ALA A 93 -1.25 6.71 -14.49
C ALA A 93 0.15 6.93 -13.89
N ALA A 94 0.52 6.13 -12.88
CA ALA A 94 1.84 6.15 -12.25
C ALA A 94 2.90 5.36 -13.05
N ARG A 95 2.51 4.66 -14.12
CA ARG A 95 3.38 3.81 -14.95
C ARG A 95 4.13 2.75 -14.13
N ILE A 96 3.46 2.17 -13.13
CA ILE A 96 4.07 1.13 -12.28
C ILE A 96 4.37 -0.10 -13.13
N SER A 97 5.65 -0.39 -13.30
CA SER A 97 6.15 -1.55 -14.04
C SER A 97 6.51 -2.73 -13.13
N ALA A 98 6.83 -2.44 -11.87
CA ALA A 98 7.11 -3.41 -10.83
C ALA A 98 6.72 -2.85 -9.47
N ILE A 99 6.17 -3.70 -8.60
CA ILE A 99 5.86 -3.36 -7.21
C ILE A 99 6.33 -4.48 -6.28
N LEU A 100 6.98 -4.12 -5.18
CA LEU A 100 7.39 -5.05 -4.12
C LEU A 100 6.52 -4.80 -2.89
N ILE A 101 5.76 -5.81 -2.48
CA ILE A 101 4.75 -5.70 -1.43
C ILE A 101 5.24 -6.37 -0.16
N ASP A 102 5.41 -5.59 0.91
CA ASP A 102 5.46 -6.08 2.28
C ASP A 102 4.04 -6.50 2.69
N ASP A 103 3.83 -7.80 2.72
CA ASP A 103 2.59 -8.44 3.12
C ASP A 103 2.54 -8.83 4.61
N GLY A 104 3.52 -8.45 5.42
CA GLY A 104 3.53 -8.67 6.86
C GLY A 104 2.71 -7.64 7.64
N LEU A 105 2.33 -6.52 7.02
CA LEU A 105 1.49 -5.52 7.68
C LEU A 105 0.09 -6.10 7.99
N LYS A 106 -0.32 -6.01 9.26
CA LYS A 106 -1.62 -6.49 9.76
C LYS A 106 -2.74 -5.54 9.34
N LEU A 107 -3.41 -5.84 8.23
CA LEU A 107 -4.56 -5.11 7.68
C LEU A 107 -5.74 -6.05 7.48
N ASP A 108 -6.94 -5.63 7.86
CA ASP A 108 -8.14 -6.42 7.62
C ASP A 108 -8.56 -6.35 6.15
N LYS A 109 -9.01 -7.50 5.61
CA LYS A 109 -9.50 -7.63 4.24
C LYS A 109 -8.50 -7.13 3.18
N LYS A 110 -7.20 -7.28 3.45
CA LYS A 110 -6.16 -7.07 2.45
C LYS A 110 -6.21 -8.15 1.38
N HIS A 111 -5.98 -7.75 0.14
CA HIS A 111 -5.81 -8.68 -0.98
C HIS A 111 -4.41 -9.29 -0.96
N ASP A 112 -4.29 -10.55 -1.34
CA ASP A 112 -3.01 -11.27 -1.36
C ASP A 112 -2.13 -10.84 -2.55
N ILE A 113 -0.91 -11.38 -2.62
CA ILE A 113 0.04 -11.09 -3.70
C ILE A 113 -0.50 -11.48 -5.07
N GLU A 114 -1.27 -12.58 -5.17
CA GLU A 114 -1.82 -13.04 -6.45
C GLU A 114 -2.82 -12.04 -7.03
N TRP A 115 -3.68 -11.45 -6.20
CA TRP A 115 -4.59 -10.40 -6.64
C TRP A 115 -3.85 -9.20 -7.23
N HIS A 116 -2.71 -8.80 -6.64
CA HIS A 116 -1.93 -7.66 -7.12
C HIS A 116 -1.27 -7.91 -8.49
N LYS A 117 -1.06 -9.17 -8.89
CA LYS A 117 -0.47 -9.51 -10.20
C LYS A 117 -1.32 -9.07 -11.39
N SER A 118 -2.59 -8.72 -11.18
CA SER A 118 -3.41 -8.11 -12.24
C SER A 118 -3.12 -6.61 -12.43
N LEU A 119 -2.42 -5.95 -11.51
CA LEU A 119 -2.22 -4.49 -11.51
C LEU A 119 -0.88 -4.04 -12.10
N ALA A 120 0.14 -4.89 -12.08
CA ALA A 120 1.48 -4.55 -12.56
C ALA A 120 2.14 -5.75 -13.28
N PRO A 121 3.04 -5.51 -14.25
CA PRO A 121 3.77 -6.58 -14.93
C PRO A 121 4.60 -7.47 -13.99
N PHE A 122 5.13 -6.91 -12.92
CA PHE A 122 5.86 -7.63 -11.89
C PHE A 122 5.36 -7.28 -10.49
N VAL A 123 5.08 -8.31 -9.69
CA VAL A 123 4.74 -8.18 -8.27
C VAL A 123 5.64 -9.12 -7.48
N GLY A 124 6.48 -8.54 -6.63
CA GLY A 124 7.33 -9.26 -5.71
C GLY A 124 6.81 -9.17 -4.28
N ARG A 125 7.16 -10.16 -3.45
CA ARG A 125 6.89 -10.15 -2.01
C ARG A 125 8.13 -9.69 -1.25
N ILE A 126 7.94 -8.85 -0.24
CA ILE A 126 8.92 -8.52 0.79
C ILE A 126 8.52 -9.26 2.07
N LEU A 127 9.45 -10.02 2.64
CA LEU A 127 9.25 -10.66 3.94
C LEU A 127 9.50 -9.64 5.06
N ARG A 128 8.47 -9.35 5.86
CA ARG A 128 8.61 -8.58 7.10
C ARG A 128 9.14 -9.48 8.21
N ILE A 129 10.43 -9.37 8.47
CA ILE A 129 11.14 -10.25 9.40
C ILE A 129 10.61 -10.15 10.84
N GLU A 130 10.09 -8.98 11.26
CA GLU A 130 9.56 -8.79 12.61
C GLU A 130 8.27 -9.57 12.81
N THR A 131 7.32 -9.47 11.88
CA THR A 131 6.06 -10.23 11.95
C THR A 131 6.32 -11.73 11.83
N PHE A 132 7.27 -12.12 10.98
CA PHE A 132 7.69 -13.50 10.88
C PHE A 132 8.35 -14.03 12.17
N ALA A 133 9.18 -13.22 12.82
CA ALA A 133 9.75 -13.56 14.13
C ALA A 133 8.67 -13.67 15.23
N GLU A 134 7.69 -12.77 15.24
CA GLU A 134 6.53 -12.84 16.14
C GLU A 134 5.78 -14.17 15.96
N GLU A 135 5.49 -14.56 14.71
CA GLU A 135 4.80 -15.83 14.39
C GLU A 135 5.57 -17.06 14.88
N ILE A 136 6.89 -17.06 14.75
CA ILE A 136 7.74 -18.12 15.32
C ILE A 136 7.60 -18.14 16.84
N LEU A 137 7.75 -16.99 17.49
CA LEU A 137 7.74 -16.89 18.95
C LEU A 137 6.37 -17.22 19.57
N ASP A 138 5.29 -16.94 18.87
CA ASP A 138 3.92 -17.29 19.25
C ASP A 138 3.64 -18.80 19.19
N SER A 139 4.50 -19.60 18.54
CA SER A 139 4.36 -21.05 18.56
C SER A 139 4.78 -21.66 19.91
N GLU A 140 3.92 -22.51 20.47
CA GLU A 140 4.19 -23.18 21.75
C GLU A 140 5.27 -24.25 21.58
N ILE A 141 6.35 -24.14 22.35
CA ILE A 141 7.39 -25.17 22.43
C ILE A 141 7.56 -25.67 23.88
N PRO A 142 7.65 -26.99 24.13
CA PRO A 142 7.57 -27.57 25.47
C PRO A 142 8.56 -27.01 26.51
N ASP A 143 9.77 -26.64 26.09
CA ASP A 143 10.83 -26.17 26.98
C ASP A 143 11.09 -24.65 26.87
N GLY A 144 10.21 -23.91 26.18
CA GLY A 144 10.38 -22.48 25.91
C GLY A 144 11.49 -22.14 24.90
N TRP A 145 11.53 -20.85 24.54
CA TRP A 145 12.46 -20.30 23.55
C TRP A 145 13.86 -20.06 24.12
N THR A 146 14.86 -20.44 23.34
CA THR A 146 16.25 -20.02 23.50
C THR A 146 16.70 -19.34 22.21
N LEU A 147 17.80 -18.57 22.25
CA LEU A 147 18.33 -17.92 21.06
C LEU A 147 18.71 -18.93 19.96
N ASP A 148 19.29 -20.07 20.34
CA ASP A 148 19.67 -21.11 19.38
C ASP A 148 18.44 -21.73 18.71
N LYS A 149 17.42 -22.10 19.50
CA LYS A 149 16.16 -22.64 18.97
C LYS A 149 15.45 -21.64 18.05
N PHE A 150 15.43 -20.36 18.42
CA PHE A 150 14.84 -19.31 17.60
C PHE A 150 15.63 -19.13 16.29
N THR A 151 16.96 -19.07 16.37
CA THR A 151 17.83 -18.89 15.19
C THR A 151 17.67 -20.06 14.22
N GLU A 152 17.60 -21.28 14.74
CA GLU A 152 17.31 -22.48 13.95
C GLU A 152 15.94 -22.37 13.26
N ALA A 153 14.87 -22.05 14.00
CA ALA A 153 13.54 -21.87 13.42
C ALA A 153 13.49 -20.75 12.37
N PHE A 154 14.12 -19.61 12.66
CA PHE A 154 14.12 -18.42 11.80
C PHE A 154 14.89 -18.62 10.49
N LEU A 155 15.96 -19.42 10.49
CA LEU A 155 16.79 -19.68 9.31
C LEU A 155 16.37 -20.93 8.50
N LEU A 156 15.66 -21.89 9.11
CA LEU A 156 15.29 -23.15 8.45
C LEU A 156 14.00 -23.08 7.63
N ILE A 157 13.18 -22.05 7.81
CA ILE A 157 11.94 -21.88 7.03
C ILE A 157 12.32 -21.32 5.64
N ARG A 158 12.31 -22.21 4.64
CA ARG A 158 12.47 -21.89 3.21
C ARG A 158 11.13 -21.60 2.56
#